data_AF-A0A2V7ABS1-F1
#
_entry.id   AF-A0A2V7ABS1-F1
#
_cell.length_a   1.000
_cell.length_b   1.000
_cell.length_c   1.000
_cell.angle_alpha   90.00
_cell.angle_beta   90.00
_cell.angle_gamma   90.00
#
_symmetry.space_group_name_H-M   'P 1'
#
loop_
_entity.id
_entity.type
_entity.pdbx_description
1 polymer ?
#
loop_
_entity_poly.entity_id
_entity_poly.type
_entity_poly.pdbx_seq_one_letter_code
_entity_poly.pdbx_strand_id
1 'polypeptide(L)'
;MSHLRFVDPSVRLRWLRTITACGFIAGLLLSPRLWLSSRSFPPAPVSDRLSLVPFPLDYAWFGLLLALLGASIFVRRPRPYLVGFVVLVAVYTLWDQARWTPWVYQYAAILAVLSFHCPGSADARRDAVLNSCRVISATTYFWAGLQKVNVSFIRRGFPWLISPLIGLPPDSVRGWPYPLGLGVALLEASLGVALLTRPLRQVAVRAAMGMHALLLLLIGPFGHRWDSLVWPWNVVMAASVGLLFWRVNDSPLRAMLYQRSFVPHYAVLLLFAVMPALNFFDAWDANFSAALYSASTKHALVHVDERVKVQLPAEAQRHLRRLGGGQLVLDVFRWSISERNVEPYPEERTYKSVARRLCGLTRGSGLTLVIYGTPDWRSGQRSEVRYRCEDL
;
A
#
# COMPACT_ATOMS: atom_id res chain seq x y z
N MET A 1 -19.00 24.36 29.74
CA MET A 1 -19.26 23.50 28.57
C MET A 1 -17.98 23.38 27.76
N SER A 2 -17.38 22.20 27.77
CA SER A 2 -16.10 21.86 27.15
C SER A 2 -16.21 21.87 25.63
N HIS A 3 -15.98 23.03 25.00
CA HIS A 3 -15.77 23.10 23.56
C HIS A 3 -14.63 22.13 23.20
N LEU A 4 -14.98 21.09 22.43
CA LEU A 4 -14.11 19.98 22.06
C LEU A 4 -12.79 20.50 21.47
N ARG A 5 -11.71 20.49 22.27
CA ARG A 5 -10.34 20.82 21.86
C ARG A 5 -9.88 20.10 20.58
N PHE A 6 -10.56 19.01 20.22
CA PHE A 6 -10.32 18.19 19.03
C PHE A 6 -10.69 18.86 17.69
N VAL A 7 -11.49 19.94 17.70
CA VAL A 7 -11.87 20.64 16.46
C VAL A 7 -10.76 21.58 15.98
N ASP A 8 -9.87 22.03 16.89
CA ASP A 8 -8.78 22.95 16.57
C ASP A 8 -7.83 22.40 15.48
N PRO A 9 -7.59 23.13 14.38
CA PRO A 9 -6.69 22.72 13.31
C PRO A 9 -5.29 22.34 13.78
N SER A 10 -4.75 23.01 14.81
CA SER A 10 -3.41 22.74 15.32
C SER A 10 -3.36 21.42 16.09
N VAL A 11 -4.41 21.12 16.87
CA VAL A 11 -4.61 19.82 17.51
C VAL A 11 -4.74 18.71 16.46
N ARG A 12 -5.51 18.93 15.38
CA ARG A 12 -5.67 17.95 14.29
C ARG A 12 -4.34 17.61 13.62
N LEU A 13 -3.51 18.61 13.30
CA LEU A 13 -2.19 18.40 12.70
C LEU A 13 -1.26 17.61 13.62
N ARG A 14 -1.23 17.93 14.92
CA ARG A 14 -0.42 17.19 15.89
C ARG A 14 -0.85 15.72 15.97
N TRP A 15 -2.14 15.45 16.09
CA TRP A 15 -2.65 14.08 16.14
C TRP A 15 -2.43 13.34 14.83
N LEU A 16 -2.66 13.98 13.68
CA LEU A 16 -2.41 13.36 12.38
C LEU A 16 -0.95 12.94 12.24
N ARG A 17 -0.01 13.83 12.58
CA ARG A 17 1.42 13.51 12.65
C ARG A 17 1.68 12.31 13.57
N THR A 18 1.15 12.35 14.79
CA THR A 18 1.38 11.30 15.79
C THR A 18 0.85 9.94 15.31
N ILE A 19 -0.39 9.86 14.84
CA ILE A 19 -0.96 8.59 14.39
C ILE A 19 -0.27 8.06 13.14
N THR A 20 0.12 8.92 12.20
CA THR A 20 0.83 8.51 10.98
C THR A 20 2.24 8.02 11.33
N ALA A 21 2.95 8.70 12.23
CA ALA A 21 4.26 8.26 12.70
C ALA A 21 4.18 6.93 13.46
N CYS A 22 3.21 6.77 14.38
CA CYS A 22 3.00 5.50 15.08
C CYS A 22 2.62 4.37 14.11
N GLY A 23 1.76 4.63 13.12
CA GLY A 23 1.41 3.67 12.09
C GLY A 23 2.60 3.25 11.24
N PHE A 24 3.48 4.19 10.89
CA PHE A 24 4.72 3.89 10.17
C PHE A 24 5.67 3.05 11.03
N ILE A 25 5.86 3.40 12.31
CA ILE A 25 6.65 2.59 13.26
C ILE A 25 6.10 1.16 13.35
N ALA A 26 4.78 1.00 13.51
CA ALA A 26 4.15 -0.31 13.53
C ALA A 26 4.42 -1.08 12.22
N GLY A 27 4.32 -0.41 11.07
CA GLY A 27 4.67 -0.98 9.77
C GLY A 27 6.12 -1.47 9.69
N LEU A 28 7.08 -0.65 10.13
CA LEU A 28 8.50 -1.01 10.21
C LEU A 28 8.73 -2.25 11.08
N LEU A 29 8.15 -2.26 12.28
CA LEU A 29 8.34 -3.32 13.28
C LEU A 29 7.63 -4.63 12.91
N LEU A 30 6.53 -4.56 12.17
CA LEU A 30 5.83 -5.73 11.65
C LEU A 30 6.51 -6.30 10.38
N SER A 31 7.29 -5.51 9.66
CA SER A 31 7.95 -5.95 8.42
C SER A 31 9.49 -5.78 8.43
N PRO A 32 10.23 -6.17 9.49
CA PRO A 32 11.65 -5.84 9.61
C PRO A 32 12.49 -6.40 8.46
N ARG A 33 12.15 -7.60 7.95
CA ARG A 33 12.81 -8.21 6.79
C ARG A 33 12.53 -7.50 5.46
N LEU A 34 11.56 -6.59 5.40
CA LEU A 34 11.41 -5.68 4.24
C LEU A 34 12.53 -4.62 4.22
N TRP A 35 12.98 -4.19 5.40
CA TRP A 35 13.93 -3.10 5.55
C TRP A 35 15.35 -3.63 5.58
N LEU A 36 15.60 -4.69 6.34
CA LEU A 36 16.94 -5.29 6.52
C LEU A 36 17.38 -6.11 5.30
N SER A 37 18.70 -6.16 5.08
CA SER A 37 19.36 -6.93 4.02
C SER A 37 19.49 -8.42 4.34
N SER A 38 19.38 -8.79 5.62
CA SER A 38 19.45 -10.17 6.12
C SER A 38 18.16 -10.96 5.83
N ARG A 39 17.99 -11.34 4.56
CA ARG A 39 16.81 -12.08 4.07
C ARG A 39 17.15 -12.90 2.82
N SER A 40 16.36 -13.92 2.55
CA SER A 40 16.46 -14.72 1.33
C SER A 40 15.70 -14.11 0.14
N PHE A 41 14.60 -13.40 0.40
CA PHE A 41 13.78 -12.78 -0.63
C PHE A 41 14.58 -11.69 -1.37
N PRO A 42 14.78 -11.81 -2.69
CA PRO A 42 15.63 -10.90 -3.44
C PRO A 42 15.12 -9.46 -3.39
N PRO A 43 16.02 -8.48 -3.31
CA PRO A 43 15.66 -7.08 -3.50
C PRO A 43 15.39 -6.77 -4.98
N ALA A 44 14.73 -5.64 -5.21
CA ALA A 44 14.49 -5.10 -6.56
C ALA A 44 14.98 -3.65 -6.64
N PRO A 45 16.30 -3.41 -6.80
CA PRO A 45 16.82 -2.05 -6.92
C PRO A 45 16.26 -1.34 -8.17
N VAL A 46 16.27 -0.01 -8.18
CA VAL A 46 15.87 0.80 -9.35
C VAL A 46 16.86 0.63 -10.51
N SER A 47 18.11 0.29 -10.20
CA SER A 47 19.16 0.03 -11.18
C SER A 47 20.07 -1.09 -10.68
N ASP A 48 20.56 -1.95 -11.57
CA ASP A 48 21.50 -3.02 -11.23
C ASP A 48 22.85 -2.50 -10.72
N ARG A 49 23.15 -1.19 -10.90
CA ARG A 49 24.33 -0.52 -10.34
C ARG A 49 24.23 -0.25 -8.83
N LEU A 50 23.03 -0.32 -8.27
CA LEU A 50 22.81 -0.04 -6.85
C LEU A 50 22.93 -1.34 -6.05
N SER A 51 24.06 -1.50 -5.36
CA SER A 51 24.24 -2.57 -4.38
C SER A 51 23.43 -2.30 -3.12
N LEU A 52 22.90 -3.35 -2.49
CA LEU A 52 22.18 -3.19 -1.22
C LEU A 52 23.06 -2.58 -0.14
N VAL A 53 22.42 -1.83 0.76
CA VAL A 53 23.04 -1.41 2.02
C VAL A 53 23.36 -2.68 2.82
N PRO A 54 24.64 -2.99 3.08
CA PRO A 54 25.04 -4.24 3.71
C PRO A 54 24.85 -4.20 5.23
N PHE A 55 24.86 -5.38 5.86
CA PHE A 55 25.06 -5.48 7.30
C PHE A 55 26.41 -4.89 7.72
N PRO A 56 26.51 -4.12 8.83
CA PRO A 56 25.44 -3.74 9.77
C PRO A 56 24.77 -2.37 9.46
N LEU A 57 25.09 -1.74 8.33
CA LEU A 57 24.60 -0.40 7.98
C LEU A 57 23.08 -0.36 7.76
N ASP A 58 22.49 -1.45 7.31
CA ASP A 58 21.04 -1.61 7.19
C ASP A 58 20.31 -1.55 8.54
N TYR A 59 20.87 -2.14 9.60
CA TYR A 59 20.35 -2.03 10.97
C TYR A 59 20.48 -0.61 11.51
N ALA A 60 21.61 0.06 11.25
CA ALA A 60 21.79 1.46 11.62
C ALA A 60 20.76 2.36 10.90
N TRP A 61 20.52 2.11 9.60
CA TRP A 61 19.49 2.82 8.82
C TRP A 61 18.09 2.57 9.39
N PHE A 62 17.76 1.32 9.69
CA PHE A 62 16.48 0.94 10.29
C PHE A 62 16.26 1.62 11.66
N GLY A 63 17.28 1.60 12.53
CA GLY A 63 17.26 2.29 13.81
C GLY A 63 17.10 3.80 13.66
N LEU A 64 17.77 4.41 12.68
CA LEU A 64 17.65 5.84 12.38
C LEU A 64 16.24 6.21 11.92
N LEU A 65 15.60 5.40 11.06
CA LEU A 65 14.20 5.62 10.67
C LEU A 65 13.26 5.62 11.88
N LEU A 66 13.42 4.65 12.80
CA LEU A 66 12.63 4.58 14.04
C LEU A 66 12.90 5.79 14.94
N ALA A 67 14.15 6.19 15.11
CA ALA A 67 14.54 7.32 15.95
C ALA A 67 13.96 8.64 15.41
N LEU A 68 13.99 8.87 14.09
CA LEU A 68 13.42 10.08 13.48
C LEU A 68 11.90 10.14 13.64
N LEU A 69 11.20 9.02 13.43
CA LEU A 69 9.75 8.95 13.66
C LEU A 69 9.41 9.18 15.14
N GLY A 70 10.11 8.50 16.06
CA GLY A 70 9.94 8.66 17.50
C GLY A 70 10.16 10.10 17.93
N ALA A 71 11.27 10.72 17.52
CA ALA A 71 11.56 12.13 17.80
C ALA A 71 10.46 13.05 17.26
N SER A 72 9.97 12.80 16.03
CA SER A 72 8.93 13.62 15.40
C SER A 72 7.62 13.68 16.20
N ILE A 73 7.32 12.68 17.04
CA ILE A 73 6.12 12.63 17.88
C ILE A 73 6.24 13.59 19.06
N PHE A 74 7.37 13.56 19.78
CA PHE A 74 7.53 14.23 21.07
C PHE A 74 8.06 15.67 20.96
N VAL A 75 8.84 15.97 19.91
CA VAL A 75 9.46 17.30 19.78
C VAL A 75 8.46 18.38 19.35
N ARG A 76 8.66 19.59 19.88
CA ARG A 76 7.83 20.77 19.57
C ARG A 76 7.97 21.23 18.11
N ARG A 77 9.15 21.07 17.51
CA ARG A 77 9.45 21.45 16.12
C ARG A 77 9.87 20.20 15.32
N PRO A 78 8.91 19.41 14.79
CA PRO A 78 9.20 18.11 14.18
C PRO A 78 9.80 18.16 12.78
N ARG A 79 9.79 19.32 12.12
CA ARG A 79 10.19 19.50 10.72
C ARG A 79 11.51 18.80 10.33
N PRO A 80 12.66 19.01 11.00
CA PRO A 80 13.92 18.38 10.58
C PRO A 80 13.84 16.85 10.63
N TYR A 81 13.15 16.29 11.62
CA TYR A 81 12.96 14.84 11.75
C TYR A 81 12.04 14.28 10.67
N LEU A 82 10.95 15.00 10.34
CA LEU A 82 10.05 14.61 9.26
C LEU A 82 10.75 14.66 7.89
N VAL A 83 11.50 15.74 7.61
CA VAL A 83 12.25 15.88 6.35
C VAL A 83 13.33 14.81 6.26
N GLY A 84 14.14 14.64 7.31
CA GLY A 84 15.17 13.60 7.37
C GLY A 84 14.59 12.22 7.14
N PHE A 85 13.46 11.90 7.79
CA PHE A 85 12.77 10.63 7.62
C PHE A 85 12.31 10.41 6.18
N VAL A 86 11.60 11.37 5.58
CA VAL A 86 11.08 11.27 4.21
C VAL A 86 12.21 11.10 3.20
N VAL A 87 13.30 11.88 3.35
CA VAL A 87 14.48 11.76 2.48
C VAL A 87 15.11 10.39 2.63
N LEU A 88 15.33 9.90 3.85
CA LEU A 88 15.94 8.59 4.07
C LEU A 88 15.06 7.45 3.54
N VAL A 89 13.74 7.49 3.71
CA VAL A 89 12.85 6.48 3.10
C VAL A 89 12.91 6.53 1.58
N ALA A 90 12.86 7.73 0.98
CA ALA A 90 12.93 7.89 -0.47
C ALA A 90 14.25 7.39 -1.06
N VAL A 91 15.37 7.64 -0.37
CA VAL A 91 16.68 7.09 -0.78
C VAL A 91 16.71 5.58 -0.55
N TYR A 92 16.16 5.08 0.56
CA TYR A 92 16.23 3.66 0.88
C TYR A 92 15.44 2.78 -0.09
N THR A 93 14.34 3.30 -0.63
CA THR A 93 13.54 2.60 -1.65
C THR A 93 14.23 2.54 -3.03
N LEU A 94 15.29 3.32 -3.28
CA LEU A 94 16.07 3.20 -4.52
C LEU A 94 16.85 1.88 -4.59
N TRP A 95 17.34 1.39 -3.46
CA TRP A 95 18.02 0.08 -3.37
C TRP A 95 17.07 -1.10 -3.33
N ASP A 96 15.78 -0.87 -3.04
CA ASP A 96 14.75 -1.88 -3.11
C ASP A 96 13.37 -1.24 -3.26
N GLN A 97 12.86 -1.25 -4.49
CA GLN A 97 11.54 -0.73 -4.83
C GLN A 97 10.43 -1.48 -4.11
N ALA A 98 10.68 -2.73 -3.67
CA ALA A 98 9.68 -3.50 -2.96
C ALA A 98 9.29 -2.92 -1.60
N ARG A 99 10.06 -1.94 -1.09
CA ARG A 99 9.73 -1.14 0.10
C ARG A 99 8.56 -0.19 -0.12
N TRP A 100 8.24 0.16 -1.38
CA TRP A 100 7.07 0.97 -1.71
C TRP A 100 5.77 0.16 -1.61
N THR A 101 5.35 -0.14 -0.38
CA THR A 101 4.00 -0.61 -0.11
C THR A 101 3.01 0.56 -0.14
N PRO A 102 1.69 0.31 -0.31
CA PRO A 102 0.70 1.37 -0.33
C PRO A 102 0.73 2.27 0.93
N TRP A 103 0.93 1.67 2.10
CA TRP A 103 1.01 2.41 3.37
C TRP A 103 2.28 3.25 3.47
N VAL A 104 3.44 2.77 2.99
CA VAL A 104 4.70 3.55 2.96
C VAL A 104 4.51 4.79 2.09
N TYR A 105 3.96 4.61 0.89
CA TYR A 105 3.71 5.72 -0.04
C TYR A 105 2.78 6.77 0.56
N GLN A 106 1.63 6.33 1.08
CA GLN A 106 0.63 7.24 1.64
C GLN A 106 1.14 7.97 2.88
N TYR A 107 1.79 7.27 3.82
CA TYR A 107 2.29 7.89 5.05
C TYR A 107 3.49 8.80 4.78
N ALA A 108 4.41 8.42 3.90
CA ALA A 108 5.52 9.29 3.52
C ALA A 108 5.00 10.60 2.93
N ALA A 109 3.98 10.55 2.06
CA ALA A 109 3.36 11.75 1.50
C ALA A 109 2.68 12.63 2.57
N ILE A 110 1.92 12.02 3.50
CA ILE A 110 1.30 12.76 4.62
C ILE A 110 2.38 13.42 5.49
N LEU A 111 3.43 12.69 5.89
CA LEU A 111 4.51 13.23 6.72
C LEU A 111 5.31 14.32 5.98
N ALA A 112 5.53 14.16 4.66
CA ALA A 112 6.17 15.17 3.82
C ALA A 112 5.36 16.47 3.80
N VAL A 113 4.05 16.39 3.57
CA VAL A 113 3.14 17.55 3.61
C VAL A 113 3.13 18.20 5.00
N LEU A 114 3.08 17.39 6.06
CA LEU A 114 3.12 17.87 7.45
C LEU A 114 4.43 18.59 7.81
N SER A 115 5.55 18.26 7.15
CA SER A 115 6.84 18.94 7.36
C SER A 115 6.82 20.43 6.98
N PHE A 116 5.84 20.86 6.18
CA PHE A 116 5.63 22.26 5.82
C PHE A 116 4.88 23.07 6.88
N HIS A 117 4.37 22.42 7.94
CA HIS A 117 3.79 23.09 9.08
C HIS A 117 4.81 23.31 10.20
N CYS A 118 4.79 24.50 10.80
CA CYS A 118 5.53 24.84 12.02
C CYS A 118 4.61 25.55 13.02
N PRO A 119 4.84 25.42 14.34
CA PRO A 119 4.12 26.22 15.33
C PRO A 119 4.23 27.71 15.00
N GLY A 120 3.10 28.42 14.97
CA GLY A 120 3.03 29.83 14.55
C GLY A 120 2.91 30.06 13.03
N SER A 121 2.77 28.99 12.23
CA SER A 121 2.43 29.14 10.80
C SER A 121 1.13 29.91 10.62
N ALA A 122 1.09 30.79 9.62
CA ALA A 122 -0.13 31.46 9.20
C ALA A 122 -1.26 30.47 8.91
N ASP A 123 -2.49 30.87 9.23
CA ASP A 123 -3.70 30.05 9.11
C ASP A 123 -3.85 29.47 7.70
N ALA A 124 -3.61 30.28 6.65
CA ALA A 124 -3.65 29.84 5.26
C ALA A 124 -2.70 28.66 4.96
N ARG A 125 -1.49 28.65 5.54
CA ARG A 125 -0.53 27.55 5.36
C ARG A 125 -1.01 26.30 6.10
N ARG A 126 -1.53 26.45 7.31
CA ARG A 126 -2.10 25.37 8.11
C ARG A 126 -3.26 24.69 7.37
N ASP A 127 -4.14 25.48 6.77
CA ASP A 127 -5.26 24.98 6.00
C ASP A 127 -4.83 24.28 4.71
N ALA A 128 -3.82 24.82 4.01
CA ALA A 128 -3.26 24.19 2.82
C ALA A 128 -2.64 22.80 3.10
N VAL A 129 -1.94 22.67 4.24
CA VAL A 129 -1.40 21.39 4.72
C VAL A 129 -2.55 20.40 5.01
N LEU A 130 -3.56 20.82 5.76
CA LEU A 130 -4.73 19.97 6.06
C LEU A 130 -5.50 19.57 4.79
N ASN A 131 -5.71 20.50 3.85
CA ASN A 131 -6.38 20.23 2.58
C ASN A 131 -5.58 19.26 1.70
N SER A 132 -4.26 19.35 1.71
CA SER A 132 -3.41 18.39 1.00
C SER A 132 -3.55 16.99 1.59
N CYS A 133 -3.56 16.84 2.92
CA CYS A 133 -3.83 15.54 3.56
C CYS A 133 -5.25 15.02 3.26
N ARG A 134 -6.25 15.91 3.21
CA ARG A 134 -7.63 15.55 2.81
C ARG A 134 -7.66 15.00 1.38
N VAL A 135 -6.97 15.64 0.44
CA VAL A 135 -6.87 15.16 -0.94
C VAL A 135 -6.25 13.77 -0.97
N ILE A 136 -5.10 13.56 -0.32
CA ILE A 136 -4.45 12.24 -0.23
C ILE A 136 -5.45 11.19 0.24
N SER A 137 -6.12 11.41 1.37
CA SER A 137 -7.08 10.43 1.91
C SER A 137 -8.28 10.20 1.00
N ALA A 138 -8.90 11.27 0.49
CA ALA A 138 -10.11 11.15 -0.33
C ALA A 138 -9.84 10.47 -1.68
N THR A 139 -8.73 10.80 -2.33
CA THR A 139 -8.39 10.16 -3.62
C THR A 139 -7.92 8.73 -3.44
N THR A 140 -7.32 8.37 -2.29
CA THR A 140 -7.05 6.96 -1.96
C THR A 140 -8.34 6.15 -1.95
N TYR A 141 -9.43 6.60 -1.31
CA TYR A 141 -10.71 5.88 -1.36
C TYR A 141 -11.28 5.83 -2.77
N PHE A 142 -11.25 6.96 -3.48
CA PHE A 142 -11.76 7.03 -4.85
C PHE A 142 -11.09 6.00 -5.77
N TRP A 143 -9.76 6.01 -5.82
CA TRP A 143 -8.99 5.08 -6.65
C TRP A 143 -9.08 3.64 -6.13
N ALA A 144 -9.08 3.41 -4.81
CA ALA A 144 -9.21 2.07 -4.26
C ALA A 144 -10.52 1.39 -4.64
N GLY A 145 -11.63 2.15 -4.65
CA GLY A 145 -12.92 1.65 -5.13
C GLY A 145 -12.95 1.48 -6.65
N LEU A 146 -12.43 2.46 -7.40
CA LEU A 146 -12.44 2.39 -8.87
C LEU A 146 -11.59 1.23 -9.41
N GLN A 147 -10.44 0.96 -8.80
CA GLN A 147 -9.58 -0.18 -9.13
C GLN A 147 -10.28 -1.53 -8.90
N LYS A 148 -11.28 -1.60 -8.01
CA LYS A 148 -12.10 -2.78 -7.76
C LYS A 148 -13.25 -2.96 -8.76
N VAL A 149 -13.46 -2.01 -9.68
CA VAL A 149 -14.48 -2.12 -10.75
C VAL A 149 -13.95 -3.02 -11.88
N ASN A 150 -13.79 -4.30 -11.57
CA ASN A 150 -13.34 -5.32 -12.51
C ASN A 150 -13.92 -6.69 -12.15
N VAL A 151 -14.05 -7.58 -13.14
CA VAL A 151 -14.65 -8.90 -12.96
C VAL A 151 -13.85 -9.81 -12.02
N SER A 152 -12.52 -9.64 -11.93
CA SER A 152 -11.70 -10.42 -11.01
C SER A 152 -11.98 -10.08 -9.55
N PHE A 153 -12.17 -8.79 -9.22
CA PHE A 153 -12.64 -8.39 -7.90
C PHE A 153 -14.04 -8.95 -7.65
N ILE A 154 -14.98 -8.68 -8.55
CA ILE A 154 -16.40 -9.01 -8.31
C ILE A 154 -16.62 -10.53 -8.14
N ARG A 155 -15.91 -11.36 -8.91
CA ARG A 155 -16.09 -12.83 -8.88
C ARG A 155 -15.12 -13.57 -7.95
N ARG A 156 -14.02 -12.95 -7.51
CA ARG A 156 -13.02 -13.62 -6.66
C ARG A 156 -12.67 -12.79 -5.43
N GLY A 157 -12.31 -11.52 -5.63
CA GLY A 157 -11.92 -10.62 -4.55
C GLY A 157 -13.02 -10.38 -3.51
N PHE A 158 -14.22 -10.01 -3.95
CA PHE A 158 -15.37 -9.77 -3.07
C PHE A 158 -15.85 -11.05 -2.37
N PRO A 159 -16.11 -12.18 -3.07
CA PRO A 159 -16.43 -13.47 -2.44
C PRO A 159 -15.42 -13.89 -1.38
N TRP A 160 -14.12 -13.73 -1.67
CA TRP A 160 -13.08 -13.97 -0.68
C TRP A 160 -13.21 -13.02 0.50
N LEU A 161 -13.33 -11.71 0.28
CA LEU A 161 -13.40 -10.72 1.36
C LEU A 161 -14.54 -10.99 2.36
N ILE A 162 -15.74 -11.33 1.88
CA ILE A 162 -16.91 -11.53 2.74
C ILE A 162 -17.01 -12.93 3.36
N SER A 163 -16.24 -13.90 2.87
CA SER A 163 -16.36 -15.30 3.30
C SER A 163 -16.33 -15.52 4.82
N PRO A 164 -15.52 -14.77 5.62
CA PRO A 164 -15.52 -14.94 7.07
C PRO A 164 -16.81 -14.50 7.76
N LEU A 165 -17.52 -13.51 7.19
CA LEU A 165 -18.77 -12.99 7.76
C LEU A 165 -19.91 -14.00 7.62
N ILE A 166 -19.93 -14.71 6.50
CA ILE A 166 -21.02 -15.62 6.11
C ILE A 166 -20.75 -17.07 6.54
N GLY A 167 -19.52 -17.39 6.97
CA GLY A 167 -19.13 -18.74 7.38
C GLY A 167 -19.10 -19.77 6.25
N LEU A 168 -19.10 -19.33 4.99
CA LEU A 168 -19.09 -20.20 3.81
C LEU A 168 -17.77 -20.08 3.05
N PRO A 169 -17.29 -21.16 2.41
CA PRO A 169 -16.15 -21.09 1.51
C PRO A 169 -16.38 -20.06 0.38
N PRO A 170 -15.34 -19.33 -0.07
CA PRO A 170 -15.47 -18.35 -1.15
C PRO A 170 -16.09 -18.92 -2.44
N ASP A 171 -15.86 -20.21 -2.72
CA ASP A 171 -16.40 -20.89 -3.90
C ASP A 171 -17.92 -21.08 -3.84
N SER A 172 -18.49 -21.24 -2.64
CA SER A 172 -19.94 -21.36 -2.43
C SER A 172 -20.69 -20.07 -2.73
N VAL A 173 -20.02 -18.92 -2.66
CA VAL A 173 -20.60 -17.60 -2.91
C VAL A 173 -20.12 -16.96 -4.21
N ARG A 174 -19.36 -17.69 -5.02
CA ARG A 174 -18.87 -17.23 -6.32
C ARG A 174 -20.01 -16.92 -7.31
N GLY A 175 -21.18 -17.54 -7.12
CA GLY A 175 -22.42 -17.30 -7.88
C GLY A 175 -23.31 -16.18 -7.34
N TRP A 176 -22.91 -15.48 -6.27
CA TRP A 176 -23.68 -14.38 -5.72
C TRP A 176 -23.86 -13.25 -6.73
N PRO A 177 -24.93 -12.43 -6.59
CA PRO A 177 -25.28 -11.44 -7.60
C PRO A 177 -24.11 -10.49 -7.86
N TYR A 178 -23.69 -10.45 -9.13
CA TYR A 178 -22.71 -9.51 -9.66
C TYR A 178 -22.91 -8.05 -9.17
N PRO A 179 -24.15 -7.54 -9.02
CA PRO A 179 -24.39 -6.21 -8.47
C PRO A 179 -23.82 -5.95 -7.07
N LEU A 180 -23.68 -6.96 -6.20
CA LEU A 180 -23.20 -6.75 -4.82
C LEU A 180 -21.71 -6.36 -4.78
N GLY A 181 -20.86 -7.12 -5.47
CA GLY A 181 -19.42 -6.83 -5.54
C GLY A 181 -19.15 -5.49 -6.23
N LEU A 182 -19.88 -5.19 -7.31
CA LEU A 182 -19.81 -3.90 -7.98
C LEU A 182 -20.29 -2.76 -7.07
N GLY A 183 -21.37 -2.98 -6.33
CA GLY A 183 -21.91 -2.02 -5.37
C GLY A 183 -20.90 -1.67 -4.28
N VAL A 184 -20.17 -2.65 -3.73
CA VAL A 184 -19.09 -2.40 -2.75
C VAL A 184 -17.96 -1.57 -3.34
N ALA A 185 -17.51 -1.89 -4.56
CA ALA A 185 -16.46 -1.13 -5.25
C ALA A 185 -16.87 0.34 -5.50
N LEU A 186 -18.10 0.55 -6.01
CA LEU A 186 -18.65 1.88 -6.25
C LEU A 186 -18.93 2.65 -4.95
N LEU A 187 -19.36 1.97 -3.89
CA LEU A 187 -19.53 2.57 -2.57
C LEU A 187 -18.18 3.10 -2.07
N GLU A 188 -17.12 2.29 -2.10
CA GLU A 188 -15.78 2.72 -1.70
C GLU A 188 -15.28 3.93 -2.52
N ALA A 189 -15.48 3.90 -3.84
CA ALA A 189 -15.11 5.03 -4.70
C ALA A 189 -15.92 6.30 -4.36
N SER A 190 -17.22 6.14 -4.09
CA SER A 190 -18.13 7.23 -3.73
C SER A 190 -17.76 7.88 -2.39
N LEU A 191 -17.15 7.14 -1.44
CA LEU A 191 -16.68 7.70 -0.17
C LEU A 191 -15.64 8.79 -0.40
N GLY A 192 -14.72 8.59 -1.36
CA GLY A 192 -13.72 9.60 -1.72
C GLY A 192 -14.37 10.92 -2.19
N VAL A 193 -15.34 10.83 -3.10
CA VAL A 193 -16.10 11.98 -3.60
C VAL A 193 -16.94 12.63 -2.50
N ALA A 194 -17.62 11.81 -1.68
CA ALA A 194 -18.50 12.26 -0.61
C ALA A 194 -17.74 12.96 0.52
N LEU A 195 -16.49 12.56 0.83
CA LEU A 195 -15.62 13.26 1.79
C LEU A 195 -15.28 14.68 1.34
N LEU A 196 -15.07 14.89 0.04
CA LEU A 196 -14.81 16.21 -0.55
C LEU A 196 -16.09 17.05 -0.67
N THR A 197 -17.24 16.41 -0.74
CA THR A 197 -18.56 17.04 -0.90
C THR A 197 -19.16 17.43 0.44
N ARG A 198 -19.19 18.74 0.74
CA ARG A 198 -19.65 19.30 2.03
C ARG A 198 -20.94 18.66 2.61
N PRO A 199 -22.07 18.59 1.89
CA PRO A 199 -23.30 18.04 2.46
C PRO A 199 -23.22 16.55 2.81
N LEU A 200 -22.36 15.78 2.12
CA LEU A 200 -22.22 14.33 2.31
C LEU A 200 -21.11 13.97 3.31
N ARG A 201 -20.24 14.92 3.67
CA ARG A 201 -19.00 14.66 4.42
C ARG A 201 -19.22 13.92 5.74
N GLN A 202 -20.18 14.32 6.57
CA GLN A 202 -20.39 13.66 7.87
C GLN A 202 -20.97 12.25 7.72
N VAL A 203 -21.75 12.00 6.66
CA VAL A 203 -22.20 10.64 6.33
C VAL A 203 -21.02 9.81 5.86
N ALA A 204 -20.20 10.36 4.95
CA ALA A 204 -19.00 9.70 4.44
C ALA A 204 -17.98 9.35 5.54
N VAL A 205 -17.77 10.23 6.52
CA VAL A 205 -16.89 9.93 7.67
C VAL A 205 -17.40 8.72 8.45
N ARG A 206 -18.70 8.68 8.80
CA ARG A 206 -19.28 7.55 9.54
C ARG A 206 -19.21 6.26 8.73
N ALA A 207 -19.54 6.33 7.44
CA ALA A 207 -19.48 5.19 6.53
C ALA A 207 -18.04 4.67 6.37
N ALA A 208 -17.05 5.54 6.19
CA ALA A 208 -15.64 5.14 6.09
C ALA A 208 -15.12 4.53 7.41
N MET A 209 -15.48 5.08 8.57
CA MET A 209 -15.13 4.49 9.86
C MET A 209 -15.78 3.11 10.04
N GLY A 210 -17.05 2.95 9.69
CA GLY A 210 -17.74 1.66 9.71
C GLY A 210 -17.12 0.65 8.75
N MET A 211 -16.74 1.08 7.54
CA MET A 211 -16.02 0.26 6.56
C MET A 211 -14.69 -0.23 7.13
N HIS A 212 -13.88 0.62 7.75
CA HIS A 212 -12.60 0.19 8.36
C HIS A 212 -12.80 -0.76 9.53
N ALA A 213 -13.83 -0.55 10.37
CA ALA A 213 -14.17 -1.51 11.42
C ALA A 213 -14.56 -2.88 10.84
N LEU A 214 -15.34 -2.89 9.75
CA LEU A 214 -15.67 -4.11 9.03
C LEU A 214 -14.43 -4.77 8.41
N LEU A 215 -13.54 -4.02 7.75
CA LEU A 215 -12.31 -4.57 7.17
C LEU A 215 -11.39 -5.19 8.23
N LEU A 216 -11.27 -4.56 9.41
CA LEU A 216 -10.50 -5.11 10.53
C LEU A 216 -11.10 -6.43 11.04
N LEU A 217 -12.44 -6.54 11.08
CA LEU A 217 -13.13 -7.79 11.41
C LEU A 217 -12.87 -8.88 10.36
N LEU A 218 -13.01 -8.55 9.07
CA LEU A 218 -12.93 -9.52 7.96
C LEU A 218 -11.51 -9.99 7.64
N ILE A 219 -10.52 -9.11 7.70
CA ILE A 219 -9.14 -9.43 7.32
C ILE A 219 -8.31 -9.82 8.54
N GLY A 220 -8.67 -9.34 9.73
CA GLY A 220 -7.91 -9.55 10.95
C GLY A 220 -8.04 -10.92 11.61
N PRO A 221 -7.67 -11.05 12.91
CA PRO A 221 -7.68 -12.29 13.68
C PRO A 221 -9.00 -13.05 13.68
N PHE A 222 -10.11 -12.36 13.42
CA PHE A 222 -11.45 -12.94 13.39
C PHE A 222 -11.89 -13.39 11.99
N GLY A 223 -11.09 -13.15 10.95
CA GLY A 223 -11.38 -13.53 9.57
C GLY A 223 -10.20 -14.22 8.88
N HIS A 224 -9.63 -13.60 7.85
CA HIS A 224 -8.61 -14.26 7.01
C HIS A 224 -7.22 -14.43 7.67
N ARG A 225 -6.85 -13.59 8.65
CA ARG A 225 -5.60 -13.70 9.45
C ARG A 225 -4.29 -13.84 8.67
N TRP A 226 -4.16 -13.19 7.53
CA TRP A 226 -3.00 -13.41 6.64
C TRP A 226 -2.10 -12.19 6.42
N ASP A 227 -2.64 -10.98 6.58
CA ASP A 227 -1.88 -9.73 6.47
C ASP A 227 -2.03 -8.92 7.76
N SER A 228 -0.95 -8.90 8.55
CA SER A 228 -0.92 -8.17 9.82
C SER A 228 -0.70 -6.66 9.65
N LEU A 229 -0.17 -6.19 8.52
CA LEU A 229 0.07 -4.76 8.27
C LEU A 229 -1.22 -4.00 7.94
N VAL A 230 -2.25 -4.70 7.47
CA VAL A 230 -3.60 -4.14 7.27
C VAL A 230 -4.14 -3.51 8.55
N TRP A 231 -3.73 -4.00 9.73
CA TRP A 231 -4.21 -3.51 11.02
C TRP A 231 -3.82 -2.07 11.33
N PRO A 232 -2.52 -1.76 11.53
CA PRO A 232 -2.09 -0.38 11.77
C PRO A 232 -2.52 0.53 10.62
N TRP A 233 -2.60 0.03 9.39
CA TRP A 233 -3.05 0.84 8.26
C TRP A 233 -4.53 1.24 8.34
N ASN A 234 -5.44 0.29 8.58
CA ASN A 234 -6.86 0.59 8.69
C ASN A 234 -7.18 1.48 9.90
N VAL A 235 -6.50 1.26 11.04
CA VAL A 235 -6.66 2.10 12.23
C VAL A 235 -6.26 3.55 11.96
N VAL A 236 -5.10 3.77 11.35
CA VAL A 236 -4.64 5.12 11.00
C VAL A 236 -5.53 5.75 9.93
N MET A 237 -6.02 4.99 8.94
CA MET A 237 -6.94 5.50 7.94
C MET A 237 -8.26 5.98 8.57
N ALA A 238 -8.89 5.16 9.42
CA ALA A 238 -10.10 5.54 10.13
C ALA A 238 -9.90 6.79 11.01
N ALA A 239 -8.80 6.83 11.77
CA ALA A 239 -8.45 7.98 12.61
C ALA A 239 -8.15 9.23 11.77
N SER A 240 -7.46 9.09 10.63
CA SER A 240 -7.17 10.18 9.70
C SER A 240 -8.45 10.76 9.11
N VAL A 241 -9.42 9.93 8.71
CA VAL A 241 -10.72 10.42 8.22
C VAL A 241 -11.45 11.24 9.29
N GLY A 242 -11.49 10.74 10.54
CA GLY A 242 -12.05 11.51 11.66
C GLY A 242 -11.34 12.85 11.87
N LEU A 243 -10.00 12.82 11.93
CA LEU A 243 -9.16 14.02 12.12
C LEU A 243 -9.24 15.01 10.97
N LEU A 244 -9.43 14.56 9.74
CA LEU A 244 -9.40 15.42 8.56
C LEU A 244 -10.77 15.97 8.18
N PHE A 245 -11.87 15.24 8.44
CA PHE A 245 -13.18 15.56 7.87
C PHE A 245 -14.31 15.72 8.90
N TRP A 246 -14.18 15.19 10.11
CA TRP A 246 -15.24 15.32 11.12
C TRP A 246 -15.47 16.78 11.52
N ARG A 247 -16.71 17.25 11.44
CA ARG A 247 -17.11 18.63 11.75
C ARG A 247 -16.25 19.72 11.10
N VAL A 248 -15.76 19.47 9.88
CA VAL A 248 -15.10 20.49 9.06
C VAL A 248 -16.17 21.08 8.14
N ASN A 249 -16.63 22.30 8.42
CA ASN A 249 -17.71 22.94 7.66
C ASN A 249 -17.17 23.97 6.65
N ASP A 250 -16.03 24.61 6.96
CA ASP A 250 -15.56 25.79 6.22
C ASP A 250 -14.65 25.48 5.04
N SER A 251 -14.43 24.21 4.68
CA SER A 251 -13.56 23.85 3.55
C SER A 251 -14.39 23.37 2.33
N PRO A 252 -14.59 24.20 1.29
CA PRO A 252 -15.30 23.82 0.06
C PRO A 252 -14.41 22.98 -0.86
N LEU A 253 -15.02 22.32 -1.86
CA LEU A 253 -14.27 21.58 -2.88
C LEU A 253 -13.19 22.45 -3.54
N ARG A 254 -13.48 23.72 -3.83
CA ARG A 254 -12.51 24.67 -4.39
C ARG A 254 -11.24 24.79 -3.53
N ALA A 255 -11.36 24.76 -2.20
CA ALA A 255 -10.18 24.80 -1.32
C ALA A 255 -9.41 23.48 -1.30
N MET A 256 -10.02 22.37 -1.73
CA MET A 256 -9.32 21.08 -1.88
C MET A 256 -8.59 20.96 -3.21
N LEU A 257 -9.00 21.72 -4.23
CA LEU A 257 -8.41 21.67 -5.57
C LEU A 257 -7.43 22.82 -5.85
N TYR A 258 -7.50 23.89 -5.08
CA TYR A 258 -6.72 25.09 -5.32
C TYR A 258 -6.15 25.69 -4.04
N GLN A 259 -4.83 25.91 -4.04
CA GLN A 259 -4.07 26.50 -2.93
C GLN A 259 -3.06 27.52 -3.49
N ARG A 260 -3.46 28.80 -3.55
CA ARG A 260 -2.79 29.90 -4.28
C ARG A 260 -1.25 29.99 -4.11
N SER A 261 -0.71 29.54 -2.99
CA SER A 261 0.73 29.70 -2.68
C SER A 261 1.34 28.50 -1.95
N PHE A 262 0.81 27.29 -2.18
CA PHE A 262 1.34 26.07 -1.56
C PHE A 262 1.68 25.01 -2.62
N VAL A 263 2.86 25.14 -3.23
CA VAL A 263 3.37 24.23 -4.28
C VAL A 263 3.23 22.74 -3.95
N PRO A 264 3.53 22.25 -2.73
CA PRO A 264 3.38 20.83 -2.39
C PRO A 264 1.96 20.29 -2.60
N HIS A 265 0.94 21.14 -2.55
CA HIS A 265 -0.44 20.75 -2.84
C HIS A 265 -0.62 20.23 -4.27
N TYR A 266 0.03 20.87 -5.24
CA TYR A 266 -0.10 20.49 -6.65
C TYR A 266 0.67 19.21 -6.95
N ALA A 267 1.78 18.96 -6.26
CA ALA A 267 2.44 17.66 -6.30
C ALA A 267 1.52 16.55 -5.74
N VAL A 268 0.79 16.81 -4.65
CA VAL A 268 -0.22 15.88 -4.13
C VAL A 268 -1.34 15.64 -5.14
N LEU A 269 -1.91 16.69 -5.75
CA LEU A 269 -2.94 16.54 -6.77
C LEU A 269 -2.44 15.70 -7.95
N LEU A 270 -1.23 15.98 -8.45
CA LEU A 270 -0.64 15.18 -9.52
C LEU A 270 -0.51 13.71 -9.10
N LEU A 271 0.23 13.45 -8.01
CA LEU A 271 0.63 12.11 -7.60
C LEU A 271 -0.52 11.22 -7.08
N PHE A 272 -1.55 11.81 -6.46
CA PHE A 272 -2.64 11.06 -5.83
C PHE A 272 -3.99 11.24 -6.52
N ALA A 273 -4.22 12.32 -7.25
CA ALA A 273 -5.49 12.54 -7.95
C ALA A 273 -5.39 12.23 -9.45
N VAL A 274 -4.22 12.39 -10.09
CA VAL A 274 -4.08 12.22 -11.55
C VAL A 274 -3.32 10.95 -11.92
N MET A 275 -2.10 10.77 -11.40
CA MET A 275 -1.20 9.68 -11.79
C MET A 275 -1.80 8.27 -11.63
N PRO A 276 -2.64 7.95 -10.61
CA PRO A 276 -3.28 6.64 -10.51
C PRO A 276 -4.11 6.24 -11.74
N ALA A 277 -4.62 7.20 -12.52
CA ALA A 277 -5.34 6.89 -13.77
C ALA A 277 -4.45 6.19 -14.79
N LEU A 278 -3.14 6.46 -14.78
CA LEU A 278 -2.18 5.88 -15.71
C LEU A 278 -1.94 4.38 -15.44
N ASN A 279 -2.31 3.87 -14.26
CA ASN A 279 -2.20 2.44 -13.95
C ASN A 279 -3.15 1.57 -14.78
N PHE A 280 -4.29 2.10 -15.25
CA PHE A 280 -5.17 1.38 -16.18
C PHE A 280 -4.48 1.10 -17.54
N PHE A 281 -3.41 1.83 -17.84
CA PHE A 281 -2.59 1.67 -19.04
C PHE A 281 -1.20 1.11 -18.74
N ASP A 282 -0.99 0.57 -17.54
CA ASP A 282 0.29 0.03 -17.06
C ASP A 282 1.46 1.04 -17.04
N ALA A 283 1.15 2.34 -17.07
CA ALA A 283 2.13 3.44 -17.09
C ALA A 283 2.42 4.02 -15.70
N TRP A 284 1.79 3.47 -14.65
CA TRP A 284 2.03 3.84 -13.25
C TRP A 284 1.81 2.64 -12.34
N ASP A 285 2.58 2.56 -11.26
CA ASP A 285 2.63 1.36 -10.43
C ASP A 285 1.34 1.14 -9.61
N ALA A 286 0.98 -0.12 -9.40
CA ALA A 286 -0.27 -0.48 -8.75
C ALA A 286 -0.31 -0.04 -7.27
N ASN A 287 0.83 -0.14 -6.56
CA ASN A 287 0.94 0.28 -5.16
C ASN A 287 0.77 1.80 -4.97
N PHE A 288 1.06 2.60 -6.00
CA PHE A 288 0.84 4.05 -6.00
C PHE A 288 -0.56 4.45 -6.48
N SER A 289 -1.34 3.48 -6.93
CA SER A 289 -2.66 3.69 -7.54
C SER A 289 -3.81 3.19 -6.68
N ALA A 290 -3.53 2.90 -5.40
CA ALA A 290 -4.48 2.32 -4.45
C ALA A 290 -5.10 0.99 -4.91
N ALA A 291 -4.40 0.22 -5.75
CA ALA A 291 -4.91 -1.02 -6.33
C ALA A 291 -4.72 -2.25 -5.42
N LEU A 292 -4.30 -2.10 -4.16
CA LEU A 292 -4.21 -3.24 -3.24
C LEU A 292 -5.60 -3.86 -3.01
N TYR A 293 -5.69 -5.19 -2.98
CA TYR A 293 -6.96 -5.94 -2.87
C TYR A 293 -7.98 -5.69 -3.98
N SER A 294 -7.55 -5.12 -5.11
CA SER A 294 -8.39 -4.96 -6.31
C SER A 294 -8.54 -6.24 -7.12
N ALA A 295 -7.76 -7.28 -6.81
CA ALA A 295 -7.58 -8.46 -7.66
C ALA A 295 -7.16 -8.15 -9.11
N SER A 296 -6.66 -6.93 -9.39
CA SER A 296 -6.18 -6.49 -10.70
C SER A 296 -4.65 -6.43 -10.80
N THR A 297 -3.91 -6.59 -9.70
CA THR A 297 -2.45 -6.56 -9.71
C THR A 297 -1.83 -7.73 -10.48
N LYS A 298 -0.62 -7.52 -11.02
CA LYS A 298 0.21 -8.58 -11.59
C LYS A 298 0.64 -9.55 -10.49
N HIS A 299 0.87 -10.80 -10.86
CA HIS A 299 1.48 -11.80 -9.98
C HIS A 299 2.36 -12.75 -10.79
N ALA A 300 3.25 -13.45 -10.10
CA ALA A 300 4.19 -14.34 -10.76
C ALA A 300 4.35 -15.68 -10.04
N LEU A 301 4.61 -16.71 -10.83
CA LEU A 301 5.04 -18.03 -10.41
C LEU A 301 6.40 -18.32 -11.04
N VAL A 302 7.26 -19.05 -10.34
CA VAL A 302 8.50 -19.57 -10.94
C VAL A 302 8.37 -21.08 -11.05
N HIS A 303 8.32 -21.61 -12.26
CA HIS A 303 8.43 -23.04 -12.49
C HIS A 303 9.86 -23.48 -12.21
N VAL A 304 10.00 -24.59 -11.49
CA VAL A 304 11.28 -25.09 -10.98
C VAL A 304 11.46 -26.54 -11.39
N ASP A 305 12.56 -26.86 -12.06
CA ASP A 305 12.94 -28.26 -12.29
C ASP A 305 13.34 -28.92 -10.96
N GLU A 306 12.93 -30.17 -10.74
CA GLU A 306 13.30 -30.93 -9.53
C GLU A 306 14.81 -30.94 -9.26
N ARG A 307 15.62 -31.01 -10.33
CA ARG A 307 17.09 -31.05 -10.25
C ARG A 307 17.72 -29.80 -9.62
N VAL A 308 17.06 -28.65 -9.71
CA VAL A 308 17.58 -27.36 -9.18
C VAL A 308 16.90 -26.93 -7.89
N LYS A 309 15.84 -27.63 -7.46
CA LYS A 309 15.10 -27.34 -6.22
C LYS A 309 16.02 -27.13 -5.00
N VAL A 310 17.00 -28.02 -4.82
CA VAL A 310 17.92 -28.01 -3.67
C VAL A 310 18.88 -26.83 -3.66
N GLN A 311 19.04 -26.14 -4.80
CA GLN A 311 19.90 -24.97 -4.96
C GLN A 311 19.19 -23.67 -4.56
N LEU A 312 17.86 -23.71 -4.40
CA LEU A 312 17.07 -22.56 -3.95
C LEU A 312 17.26 -22.32 -2.44
N PRO A 313 17.08 -21.09 -1.95
CA PRO A 313 17.12 -20.81 -0.51
C PRO A 313 16.11 -21.65 0.27
N ALA A 314 16.47 -22.08 1.49
CA ALA A 314 15.60 -22.93 2.32
C ALA A 314 14.21 -22.33 2.55
N GLU A 315 14.12 -21.01 2.75
CA GLU A 315 12.82 -20.32 2.88
C GLU A 315 12.00 -20.37 1.59
N ALA A 316 12.63 -20.20 0.41
CA ALA A 316 11.94 -20.35 -0.87
C ALA A 316 11.42 -21.78 -1.08
N GLN A 317 12.22 -22.79 -0.72
CA GLN A 317 11.84 -24.19 -0.87
C GLN A 317 10.54 -24.56 -0.12
N ARG A 318 10.27 -23.91 1.02
CA ARG A 318 9.03 -24.11 1.80
C ARG A 318 7.76 -23.67 1.07
N HIS A 319 7.90 -22.82 0.05
CA HIS A 319 6.79 -22.28 -0.74
C HIS A 319 6.68 -22.91 -2.13
N LEU A 320 7.40 -24.02 -2.36
CA LEU A 320 7.24 -24.85 -3.54
C LEU A 320 5.95 -25.69 -3.45
N ARG A 321 5.21 -25.75 -4.56
CA ARG A 321 3.96 -26.51 -4.66
C ARG A 321 3.96 -27.28 -5.96
N ARG A 322 3.35 -28.47 -5.95
CA ARG A 322 3.03 -29.18 -7.20
C ARG A 322 1.68 -28.72 -7.72
N LEU A 323 1.65 -28.27 -8.97
CA LEU A 323 0.41 -28.04 -9.70
C LEU A 323 -0.04 -29.35 -10.38
N GLY A 324 -1.26 -29.34 -10.92
CA GLY A 324 -1.77 -30.45 -11.74
C GLY A 324 -0.81 -30.77 -12.89
N GLY A 325 -0.55 -32.06 -13.12
CA GLY A 325 0.47 -32.51 -14.08
C GLY A 325 1.89 -32.60 -13.52
N GLY A 326 2.08 -32.45 -12.20
CA GLY A 326 3.34 -32.72 -11.51
C GLY A 326 4.36 -31.57 -11.54
N GLN A 327 4.07 -30.48 -12.23
CA GLN A 327 4.94 -29.31 -12.33
C GLN A 327 5.16 -28.66 -10.97
N LEU A 328 6.43 -28.47 -10.61
CA LEU A 328 6.84 -27.82 -9.37
C LEU A 328 6.94 -26.31 -9.60
N VAL A 329 6.22 -25.52 -8.80
CA VAL A 329 6.21 -24.06 -8.88
C VAL A 329 6.51 -23.44 -7.52
N LEU A 330 7.30 -22.36 -7.52
CA LEU A 330 7.49 -21.48 -6.38
C LEU A 330 6.43 -20.37 -6.42
N ASP A 331 5.64 -20.30 -5.35
CA ASP A 331 4.66 -19.24 -5.15
C ASP A 331 5.36 -18.00 -4.56
N VAL A 332 5.70 -17.04 -5.42
CA VAL A 332 6.45 -15.82 -5.06
C VAL A 332 5.67 -14.99 -4.03
N PHE A 333 4.34 -14.99 -4.11
CA PHE A 333 3.48 -14.27 -3.20
C PHE A 333 3.58 -14.85 -1.78
N ARG A 334 3.42 -16.18 -1.64
CA ARG A 334 3.52 -16.84 -0.32
C ARG A 334 4.89 -16.70 0.30
N TRP A 335 5.96 -16.81 -0.50
CA TRP A 335 7.32 -16.59 -0.01
C TRP A 335 7.51 -15.16 0.50
N SER A 336 7.03 -14.17 -0.25
CA SER A 336 7.09 -12.76 0.14
C SER A 336 6.38 -12.50 1.47
N ILE A 337 5.13 -12.97 1.60
CA ILE A 337 4.34 -12.79 2.82
C ILE A 337 5.00 -13.49 4.01
N SER A 338 5.42 -14.74 3.83
CA SER A 338 6.03 -15.53 4.91
C SER A 338 7.33 -14.94 5.44
N GLU A 339 8.17 -14.37 4.56
CA GLU A 339 9.46 -13.84 4.98
C GLU A 339 9.39 -12.36 5.37
N ARG A 340 8.73 -11.54 4.55
CA ARG A 340 8.76 -10.07 4.69
C ARG A 340 7.51 -9.49 5.31
N ASN A 341 6.47 -10.31 5.52
CA ASN A 341 5.15 -9.89 6.01
C ASN A 341 4.49 -8.84 5.11
N VAL A 342 4.87 -8.81 3.81
CA VAL A 342 4.30 -7.93 2.78
C VAL A 342 4.09 -8.68 1.49
N GLU A 343 3.09 -8.27 0.72
CA GLU A 343 2.90 -8.73 -0.66
C GLU A 343 4.13 -8.36 -1.52
N PRO A 344 4.43 -9.17 -2.55
CA PRO A 344 5.45 -8.79 -3.52
C PRO A 344 5.00 -7.51 -4.23
N TYR A 345 5.96 -6.63 -4.53
CA TYR A 345 5.67 -5.42 -5.27
C TYR A 345 5.21 -5.79 -6.68
N PRO A 346 3.97 -5.45 -7.07
CA PRO A 346 3.24 -6.12 -8.14
C PRO A 346 3.62 -5.62 -9.53
N GLU A 347 4.91 -5.53 -9.81
CA GLU A 347 5.44 -5.05 -11.08
C GLU A 347 6.42 -6.04 -11.69
N GLU A 348 6.37 -6.14 -13.01
CA GLU A 348 7.16 -7.09 -13.79
C GLU A 348 8.67 -6.99 -13.48
N ARG A 349 9.19 -5.77 -13.37
CA ARG A 349 10.59 -5.51 -13.03
C ARG A 349 11.01 -6.14 -11.69
N THR A 350 10.12 -6.17 -10.70
CA THR A 350 10.40 -6.79 -9.40
C THR A 350 10.41 -8.30 -9.52
N TYR A 351 9.45 -8.89 -10.25
CA TYR A 351 9.43 -10.33 -10.49
C TYR A 351 10.64 -10.82 -11.30
N LYS A 352 11.06 -10.04 -12.31
CA LYS A 352 12.29 -10.29 -13.06
C LYS A 352 13.53 -10.24 -12.16
N SER A 353 13.62 -9.26 -11.25
CA SER A 353 14.72 -9.19 -10.27
C SER A 353 14.79 -10.44 -9.39
N VAL A 354 13.63 -10.90 -8.89
CA VAL A 354 13.54 -12.15 -8.11
C VAL A 354 14.04 -13.34 -8.94
N ALA A 355 13.54 -13.49 -10.16
CA ALA A 355 13.92 -14.59 -11.03
C ALA A 355 15.40 -14.57 -11.42
N ARG A 356 15.97 -13.40 -11.77
CA ARG A 356 17.41 -13.23 -12.04
C ARG A 356 18.27 -13.73 -10.89
N ARG A 357 17.90 -13.38 -9.64
CA ARG A 357 18.63 -13.85 -8.46
C ARG A 357 18.56 -15.36 -8.31
N LEU A 358 17.41 -15.98 -8.53
CA LEU A 358 17.25 -17.44 -8.48
C LEU A 358 18.04 -18.12 -9.61
N CYS A 359 18.00 -17.59 -10.83
CA CYS A 359 18.77 -18.10 -11.97
C CYS A 359 20.28 -18.07 -11.69
N GLY A 360 20.78 -17.03 -11.00
CA GLY A 360 22.18 -16.98 -10.56
C GLY A 360 22.57 -18.12 -9.61
N LEU A 361 21.64 -18.59 -8.78
CA LEU A 361 21.85 -19.74 -7.89
C LEU A 361 21.82 -21.08 -8.64
N THR A 362 21.03 -21.17 -9.71
CA THR A 362 20.85 -22.40 -10.50
C THR A 362 21.74 -22.48 -11.74
N ARG A 363 22.80 -21.65 -11.80
CA ARG A 363 23.72 -21.53 -12.94
C ARG A 363 23.00 -21.29 -14.27
N GLY A 364 21.90 -20.53 -14.24
CA GLY A 364 21.16 -20.11 -15.43
C GLY A 364 20.25 -21.18 -16.05
N SER A 365 19.92 -22.26 -15.33
CA SER A 365 19.09 -23.35 -15.88
C SER A 365 17.98 -23.79 -14.93
N GLY A 366 16.96 -24.47 -15.50
CA GLY A 366 15.92 -25.16 -14.75
C GLY A 366 14.89 -24.29 -14.02
N LEU A 367 14.81 -23.01 -14.39
CA LEU A 367 13.79 -22.08 -13.89
C LEU A 367 13.06 -21.41 -15.07
N THR A 368 11.76 -21.19 -14.92
CA THR A 368 10.97 -20.35 -15.84
C THR A 368 10.04 -19.45 -15.05
N LEU A 369 10.24 -18.14 -15.18
CA LEU A 369 9.34 -17.15 -14.61
C LEU A 369 8.10 -17.02 -15.48
N VAL A 370 6.92 -17.13 -14.87
CA VAL A 370 5.62 -16.89 -15.52
C VAL A 370 4.97 -15.71 -14.83
N ILE A 371 4.76 -14.63 -15.56
CA ILE A 371 4.08 -13.41 -15.08
C ILE A 371 2.69 -13.37 -15.67
N TYR A 372 1.70 -13.25 -14.79
CA TYR A 372 0.32 -12.99 -15.15
C TYR A 372 0.07 -11.48 -15.08
N GLY A 373 -0.25 -10.90 -16.23
CA GLY A 373 -0.53 -9.47 -16.39
C GLY A 373 -1.79 -9.02 -15.64
N THR A 374 -2.03 -7.71 -15.63
CA THR A 374 -3.29 -7.10 -15.18
C THR A 374 -4.46 -7.74 -15.95
N PRO A 375 -5.53 -8.17 -15.27
CA PRO A 375 -6.65 -8.80 -15.94
C PRO A 375 -7.44 -7.78 -16.74
N ASP A 376 -7.96 -8.18 -17.90
CA ASP A 376 -8.98 -7.41 -18.59
C ASP A 376 -10.19 -7.22 -17.66
N TRP A 377 -10.67 -5.99 -17.55
CA TRP A 377 -11.63 -5.62 -16.52
C TRP A 377 -13.02 -6.24 -16.75
N ARG A 378 -13.34 -6.67 -17.98
CA ARG A 378 -14.64 -7.27 -18.35
C ARG A 378 -14.63 -8.79 -18.31
N SER A 379 -13.56 -9.42 -18.78
CA SER A 379 -13.46 -10.88 -18.89
C SER A 379 -12.73 -11.52 -17.71
N GLY A 380 -11.85 -10.76 -17.06
CA GLY A 380 -10.93 -11.28 -16.04
C GLY A 380 -9.78 -12.11 -16.63
N GLN A 381 -9.66 -12.21 -17.95
CA GLN A 381 -8.56 -12.90 -18.61
C GLN A 381 -7.26 -12.12 -18.42
N ARG A 382 -6.16 -12.84 -18.23
CA ARG A 382 -4.83 -12.27 -18.01
C ARG A 382 -3.93 -12.67 -19.17
N SER A 383 -3.11 -11.73 -19.64
CA SER A 383 -1.95 -12.09 -20.45
C SER A 383 -0.97 -12.90 -19.59
N GLU A 384 -0.27 -13.82 -20.23
CA GLU A 384 0.78 -14.62 -19.61
C GLU A 384 2.06 -14.41 -20.41
N VAL A 385 3.14 -14.06 -19.72
CA VAL A 385 4.47 -13.91 -20.33
C VAL A 385 5.45 -14.81 -19.59
N ARG A 386 6.27 -15.54 -20.35
CA ARG A 386 7.23 -16.51 -19.83
C ARG A 386 8.64 -16.04 -20.12
N TYR A 387 9.51 -16.17 -19.13
CA TYR A 387 10.93 -15.83 -19.23
C TYR A 387 11.78 -17.00 -18.71
N ARG A 388 12.68 -17.50 -19.54
CA ARG A 388 13.76 -18.40 -19.12
C ARG A 388 14.91 -17.59 -18.56
N CYS A 389 15.85 -18.25 -17.89
CA CYS A 389 17.01 -17.55 -17.31
C CYS A 389 17.87 -16.79 -18.34
N GLU A 390 17.87 -17.21 -19.60
CA GLU A 390 18.56 -16.51 -20.70
C GLU A 390 17.84 -15.24 -21.19
N ASP A 391 16.54 -15.09 -20.87
CA ASP A 391 15.72 -13.97 -21.29
C ASP A 391 15.69 -12.82 -20.24
N LEU A 392 16.39 -12.97 -19.10
CA LEU A 392 16.16 -12.21 -17.86
C LEU A 392 17.21 -11.15 -17.48
#